data_AF-A0A2S4LQB9-F1
#
_entry.id   AF-A0A2S4LQB9-F1
#
_cell.length_a   1.000
_cell.length_b   1.000
_cell.length_c   1.000
_cell.angle_alpha   90.00
_cell.angle_beta   90.00
_cell.angle_gamma   90.00
#
_symmetry.space_group_name_H-M   'P 1'
#
loop_
_entity.id
_entity.type
_entity.pdbx_description
1 polymer ?
#
loop_
_entity_poly.entity_id
_entity_poly.type
_entity_poly.pdbx_seq_one_letter_code
_entity_poly.pdbx_strand_id
1 'polypeptide(L)'
;MTLSLQPVRIRTESSDEEGQLVMAEGLLVAILIQLSADHGAEAGHWFLEVGFGNLGYPRPAPFLDLTDALAWITTQAGQRSS
;
A
#
# COMPACT_ATOMS: atom_id res chain seq x y z
N MET A 1 -10.76 -7.44 10.75
CA MET A 1 -10.65 -6.14 10.06
C MET A 1 -11.03 -6.35 8.61
N THR A 2 -11.91 -5.51 8.07
CA THR A 2 -12.33 -5.58 6.66
C THR A 2 -11.67 -4.44 5.92
N LEU A 3 -10.88 -4.79 4.89
CA LEU A 3 -10.23 -3.82 4.01
C LEU A 3 -11.08 -3.60 2.76
N SER A 4 -11.03 -2.38 2.24
CA SER A 4 -11.63 -2.02 0.95
C SER A 4 -10.62 -1.22 0.13
N LEU A 5 -10.57 -1.49 -1.16
CA LEU A 5 -9.70 -0.82 -2.11
C LEU A 5 -10.48 0.23 -2.89
N GLN A 6 -9.89 1.41 -3.08
CA GLN A 6 -10.38 2.39 -4.03
C GLN A 6 -9.28 2.70 -5.06
N PRO A 7 -9.50 2.37 -6.35
CA PRO A 7 -8.57 2.72 -7.41
C PRO A 7 -8.44 4.24 -7.52
N VAL A 8 -7.21 4.73 -7.56
CA VAL A 8 -6.92 6.15 -7.70
C VAL A 8 -5.72 6.33 -8.62
N ARG A 9 -5.68 7.47 -9.33
CA ARG A 9 -4.45 7.88 -9.98
C ARG A 9 -3.63 8.75 -9.06
N ILE A 10 -2.40 8.34 -8.80
CA ILE A 10 -1.50 9.07 -7.91
C ILE A 10 -0.48 9.74 -8.79
N ARG A 11 -0.40 11.07 -8.67
CA ARG A 11 0.69 11.80 -9.30
C ARG A 11 1.93 11.62 -8.43
N THR A 12 2.71 10.60 -8.74
CA THR A 12 4.06 10.46 -8.21
C THR A 12 5.02 11.33 -9.05
N GLU A 13 6.27 11.43 -8.62
CA GLU A 13 7.33 12.08 -9.42
C GLU A 13 7.82 11.17 -10.58
N SER A 14 7.20 10.00 -10.72
CA SER A 14 7.49 8.95 -11.69
C SER A 14 6.26 8.67 -12.57
N SER A 15 6.37 7.78 -13.56
CA SER A 15 5.23 7.38 -14.41
C SER A 15 4.24 6.44 -13.70
N ASP A 16 4.36 6.27 -12.39
CA ASP A 16 3.50 5.39 -11.59
C ASP A 16 2.15 6.09 -11.36
N GLU A 17 1.25 5.96 -12.34
CA GLU A 17 -0.08 6.56 -12.24
C GLU A 17 -1.10 5.64 -11.58
N GLU A 18 -0.80 4.36 -11.35
CA GLU A 18 -1.75 3.40 -10.77
C GLU A 18 -1.56 3.24 -9.26
N GLY A 19 -2.60 3.54 -8.49
CA GLY A 19 -2.58 3.39 -7.05
C GLY A 19 -3.89 2.89 -6.46
N GLN A 20 -3.82 2.51 -5.18
CA GLN A 20 -4.97 2.07 -4.39
C GLN A 20 -4.98 2.80 -3.05
N LEU A 21 -6.12 3.42 -2.73
CA LEU A 21 -6.42 3.83 -1.37
C LEU A 21 -6.91 2.62 -0.61
N VAL A 22 -6.25 2.30 0.50
CA VAL A 22 -6.63 1.17 1.36
C VAL A 22 -7.42 1.72 2.54
N MET A 23 -8.70 1.34 2.59
CA MET A 23 -9.65 1.74 3.63
C MET A 23 -9.85 0.60 4.63
N ALA A 24 -9.88 0.90 5.92
CA ALA A 24 -10.24 -0.01 7.00
C ALA A 24 -11.41 0.59 7.79
N GLU A 25 -12.57 -0.08 7.78
CA GLU A 25 -13.74 0.36 8.55
C GLU A 25 -14.12 1.84 8.31
N GLY A 26 -13.93 2.33 7.08
CA GLY A 26 -14.22 3.71 6.68
C GLY A 26 -13.07 4.70 6.88
N LEU A 27 -11.92 4.28 7.41
CA LEU A 27 -10.73 5.11 7.60
C LEU A 27 -9.68 4.80 6.53
N LEU A 28 -9.03 5.83 5.98
CA LEU A 28 -7.86 5.65 5.12
C LEU A 28 -6.66 5.21 5.97
N VAL A 29 -6.10 4.04 5.68
CA VAL A 29 -4.99 3.46 6.46
C VAL A 29 -3.70 3.32 5.68
N ALA A 30 -3.77 3.22 4.35
CA ALA A 30 -2.59 3.20 3.50
C ALA A 30 -2.88 3.69 2.08
N ILE A 31 -1.81 4.09 1.40
CA ILE A 31 -1.76 4.40 -0.02
C ILE A 31 -0.74 3.45 -0.64
N LEU A 32 -1.17 2.65 -1.60
CA LEU A 32 -0.32 1.77 -2.39
C LEU A 32 -0.18 2.31 -3.80
N ILE A 33 1.02 2.19 -4.39
CA ILE A 33 1.28 2.48 -5.81
C ILE A 33 1.82 1.24 -6.49
N GLN A 34 1.44 1.00 -7.75
CA GLN A 34 2.09 -0.01 -8.56
C GLN A 34 3.34 0.59 -9.21
N LEU A 35 4.46 -0.07 -9.03
CA LEU A 35 5.73 0.32 -9.62
C LEU A 35 5.70 0.07 -11.12
N SER A 36 6.00 1.09 -11.90
CA SER A 36 6.12 1.06 -13.35
C SER A 36 7.38 0.34 -13.80
N ALA A 37 7.49 0.15 -15.12
CA ALA A 37 8.65 -0.48 -15.75
C ALA A 37 10.00 0.19 -15.43
N ASP A 38 10.00 1.46 -15.00
CA ASP A 38 11.23 2.19 -14.62
C ASP A 38 11.91 1.59 -13.38
N HIS A 39 11.17 0.85 -12.56
CA HIS A 39 11.68 0.19 -11.34
C HIS A 39 12.37 -1.16 -11.60
N GLY A 40 12.65 -1.50 -12.87
CA GLY A 40 13.47 -2.67 -13.23
C GLY A 40 12.92 -3.99 -12.69
N ALA A 41 13.65 -4.63 -11.78
CA ALA A 41 13.28 -5.94 -11.23
C ALA A 41 12.01 -5.90 -10.36
N GLU A 42 11.61 -4.71 -9.90
CA GLU A 42 10.42 -4.52 -9.06
C GLU A 42 9.23 -3.95 -9.85
N ALA A 43 9.37 -3.84 -11.18
CA ALA A 43 8.27 -3.44 -12.04
C ALA A 43 7.05 -4.37 -11.88
N GLY A 44 5.88 -3.77 -11.67
CA GLY A 44 4.62 -4.46 -11.43
C GLY A 44 4.33 -4.77 -9.96
N HIS A 45 5.32 -4.64 -9.07
CA HIS A 45 5.14 -4.76 -7.62
C HIS A 45 4.35 -3.58 -7.05
N TRP A 46 3.85 -3.74 -5.84
CA TRP A 46 3.10 -2.74 -5.11
C TRP A 46 3.94 -2.17 -3.96
N PHE A 47 4.11 -0.86 -3.95
CA PHE A 47 4.86 -0.16 -2.91
C PHE A 47 3.94 0.58 -1.95
N LEU A 48 4.29 0.58 -0.66
CA LEU A 48 3.63 1.39 0.37
C LEU A 48 4.17 2.80 0.35
N GLU A 49 3.49 3.66 -0.41
CA GLU A 49 3.84 5.08 -0.53
C GLU A 49 3.61 5.81 0.80
N VAL A 50 2.43 5.62 1.39
CA VAL A 50 2.06 6.20 2.69
C VAL A 50 1.33 5.16 3.53
N GLY A 51 1.85 4.90 4.74
CA GLY A 51 1.14 4.17 5.78
C GLY A 51 0.74 5.11 6.92
N PHE A 52 -0.48 4.99 7.42
CA PHE A 52 -0.96 5.77 8.57
C PHE A 52 -0.84 4.96 9.87
N GLY A 53 -0.52 5.65 10.98
CA GLY A 53 -0.36 5.01 12.30
C GLY A 53 0.77 3.98 12.31
N ASN A 54 0.49 2.76 12.79
CA ASN A 54 1.46 1.67 12.89
C ASN A 54 1.99 1.18 11.52
N LEU A 55 1.34 1.54 10.42
CA LEU A 55 1.79 1.21 9.06
C LEU A 55 2.89 2.15 8.56
N GLY A 56 3.11 3.29 9.22
CA GLY A 56 4.11 4.27 8.82
C GLY A 56 5.56 3.84 9.11
N TYR A 57 5.76 2.92 10.05
CA TYR A 57 7.08 2.39 10.38
C TYR A 57 7.00 1.01 11.09
N PRO A 58 7.87 0.04 10.75
CA PRO A 58 8.88 0.10 9.68
C PRO A 58 8.26 0.01 8.29
N ARG A 59 8.88 0.66 7.30
CA ARG A 59 8.44 0.53 5.90
C ARG A 59 8.80 -0.87 5.36
N PRO A 60 7.84 -1.59 4.77
CA PRO A 60 8.11 -2.86 4.11
C PRO A 60 8.82 -2.63 2.77
N ALA A 61 9.45 -3.69 2.25
CA ALA A 61 9.86 -3.75 0.84
C ALA A 61 8.61 -3.78 -0.07
N PRO A 62 8.74 -3.50 -1.38
CA PRO A 62 7.63 -3.67 -2.33
C PRO A 62 7.06 -5.09 -2.30
N PHE A 63 5.74 -5.18 -2.38
CA PHE A 63 4.98 -6.42 -2.40
C PHE A 63 4.84 -6.95 -3.83
N LEU A 64 4.90 -8.26 -4.04
CA LEU A 64 4.75 -8.84 -5.38
C LEU A 64 3.38 -8.49 -5.99
N ASP A 65 2.32 -8.52 -5.18
CA ASP A 65 0.96 -8.19 -5.59
C ASP A 65 0.14 -7.51 -4.48
N LEU A 66 -1.07 -7.06 -4.81
CA LEU A 66 -2.00 -6.43 -3.86
C LEU A 66 -2.42 -7.36 -2.73
N THR A 67 -2.45 -8.67 -2.95
CA THR A 67 -2.88 -9.64 -1.93
C THR A 67 -1.86 -9.69 -0.80
N ASP A 68 -0.57 -9.76 -1.14
CA ASP A 68 0.53 -9.70 -0.17
C ASP A 68 0.51 -8.39 0.62
N ALA A 69 0.29 -7.25 -0.07
CA ALA A 69 0.18 -5.95 0.57
C ALA A 69 -0.98 -5.91 1.59
N LEU A 70 -2.16 -6.41 1.22
CA LEU A 70 -3.34 -6.40 2.09
C LEU A 70 -3.22 -7.36 3.28
N ALA A 71 -2.56 -8.50 3.09
CA ALA A 71 -2.27 -9.43 4.18
C ALA A 71 -1.34 -8.79 5.23
N TRP A 72 -0.29 -8.08 4.76
CA TRP A 72 0.61 -7.34 5.65
C TRP A 72 -0.12 -6.21 6.39
N ILE A 73 -0.90 -5.37 5.68
CA ILE A 73 -1.67 -4.27 6.30
C ILE A 73 -2.64 -4.80 7.36
N THR A 74 -3.34 -5.89 7.06
CA THR A 74 -4.28 -6.52 8.02
C THR A 74 -3.56 -6.97 9.28
N THR A 75 -2.37 -7.55 9.14
CA THR A 75 -1.55 -8.01 10.27
C THR A 75 -1.09 -6.83 11.13
N GLN A 76 -0.54 -5.78 10.51
CA GLN A 76 0.01 -4.62 11.21
C GLN A 76 -1.06 -3.74 11.87
N ALA A 77 -2.21 -3.55 11.21
CA ALA A 77 -3.31 -2.77 11.76
C ALA A 77 -4.07 -3.54 12.86
N GLY A 78 -4.04 -4.88 12.84
CA GLY A 78 -4.56 -5.73 13.92
C GLY A 78 -3.69 -5.73 15.17
N GLN A 79 -2.42 -5.37 15.06
CA GLN A 79 -1.52 -5.15 16.20
C GLN A 79 -1.87 -3.80 16.84
N ARG A 80 -2.94 -3.77 17.65
CA ARG A 80 -3.22 -2.65 18.56
C ARG A 80 -1.96 -2.39 19.40
N SER A 81 -1.39 -1.21 19.28
CA SER A 81 -0.41 -0.69 20.22
C SER A 81 -1.08 -0.63 21.60
N SER A 82 -0.70 -1.55 22.49
CA SER A 82 -1.06 -1.53 23.92
C SER A 82 -0.50 -0.30 24.62
#